data_AF-W4VS49-F1
#
_entry.id   AF-W4VS49-F1
#
_cell.length_a   1.000
_cell.length_b   1.000
_cell.length_c   1.000
_cell.angle_alpha   90.00
_cell.angle_beta   90.00
_cell.angle_gamma   90.00
#
_symmetry.space_group_name_H-M   'P 1'
#
loop_
_entity.id
_entity.type
_entity.pdbx_description
1 polymer ?
#
loop_
_entity_poly.entity_id
_entity_poly.type
_entity_poly.pdbx_seq_one_letter_code
_entity_poly.pdbx_strand_id
1 'polypeptide(L)'
;MKTLVLVAVLGLASLYLLSYASEVQQLSRDEEEFRALVASFGGLFDTEERGVDKEGCRKLFGGCVGDGDCCLHLGCKTRKLPPFADPYCAWDWTFGRK
;
A
#
# COMPACT_ATOMS: atom_id res chain seq x y z
N MET A 1 7.19 21.96 52.20
CA MET A 1 6.13 21.65 51.23
C MET A 1 6.30 22.33 49.86
N LYS A 2 6.64 23.62 49.76
CA LYS A 2 6.82 24.31 48.46
C LYS A 2 7.90 23.70 47.55
N THR A 3 9.03 23.26 48.12
CA THR A 3 10.15 22.68 47.37
C THR A 3 9.82 21.32 46.74
N LEU A 4 9.09 20.45 47.45
CA LEU A 4 8.67 19.15 46.92
C LEU A 4 7.74 19.29 45.71
N VAL A 5 6.85 20.30 45.73
CA VAL A 5 5.96 20.59 44.59
C VAL A 5 6.78 21.02 43.36
N LEU A 6 7.78 21.88 43.54
CA LEU A 6 8.64 22.31 42.42
C LEU A 6 9.45 21.15 41.82
N VAL A 7 9.98 20.27 42.66
CA VAL A 7 10.71 19.07 42.20
C VAL A 7 9.78 18.13 41.44
N ALA A 8 8.55 17.92 41.91
CA ALA A 8 7.56 17.10 41.21
C ALA A 8 7.19 17.68 39.84
N VAL A 9 6.98 18.99 39.75
CA VAL A 9 6.66 19.67 38.47
C VAL A 9 7.84 19.58 37.50
N LEU A 10 9.08 19.78 37.96
CA LEU A 10 10.27 19.62 37.14
C LEU A 10 10.45 18.18 36.65
N GLY A 11 10.17 17.18 37.49
CA GLY A 11 10.21 15.77 37.11
C GLY A 11 9.15 15.39 36.09
N LEU A 12 7.94 15.93 36.21
CA LEU A 12 6.89 15.73 35.20
C LEU A 12 7.23 16.38 33.86
N ALA A 13 7.80 17.60 33.89
CA ALA A 13 8.22 18.29 32.68
C ALA A 13 9.35 17.55 31.95
N SER A 14 10.32 17.00 32.67
CA SER A 14 11.40 16.21 32.06
C SER A 14 10.89 14.89 31.48
N LEU A 15 9.98 14.20 32.16
CA LEU A 15 9.34 12.99 31.65
C LEU A 15 8.56 13.28 30.36
N TYR A 16 7.79 14.38 30.32
CA TYR A 16 7.03 14.78 29.13
C TYR A 16 7.94 15.09 27.93
N LEU A 17 9.06 15.78 28.15
CA LEU A 17 10.04 16.06 27.10
C LEU A 17 10.72 14.79 26.59
N LEU A 18 11.06 13.85 27.49
CA LEU A 18 11.65 12.56 27.12
C LEU A 18 10.66 11.69 26.34
N SER A 19 9.39 11.65 26.73
CA SER A 19 8.36 10.93 25.97
C SER A 19 8.19 11.53 24.57
N TYR A 20 8.16 12.86 24.45
CA TYR A 20 8.04 13.53 23.15
C TYR A 20 9.24 13.22 22.23
N ALA A 21 10.46 13.25 22.77
CA ALA A 21 11.65 12.88 22.02
C ALA A 21 11.61 11.41 21.54
N SER A 22 11.10 10.49 22.38
CA SER A 22 10.96 9.08 21.99
C SER A 22 9.91 8.85 20.90
N GLU A 23 8.79 9.57 20.93
CA GLU A 23 7.71 9.45 19.94
C GLU A 23 8.18 9.93 18.56
N VAL A 24 8.90 11.06 18.49
CA VAL A 24 9.46 11.57 17.22
C VAL A 24 10.44 10.57 16.60
N GLN A 25 11.22 9.88 17.44
CA GLN A 25 12.24 8.93 16.98
C GLN A 25 11.65 7.56 16.56
N GLN A 26 10.48 7.16 17.11
CA GLN A 26 9.74 6.01 16.61
C GLN A 26 9.09 6.30 15.26
N LEU A 27 8.51 7.49 15.07
CA LEU A 27 7.85 7.85 13.81
C LEU A 27 8.82 7.79 12.62
N SER A 28 10.07 8.26 12.79
CA SER A 28 11.09 8.19 11.74
C SER A 28 11.55 6.76 11.46
N ARG A 29 11.64 5.92 12.50
CA ARG A 29 12.03 4.51 12.34
C ARG A 29 10.94 3.70 11.63
N ASP A 30 9.67 3.90 11.98
CA ASP A 30 8.54 3.26 11.30
C ASP A 30 8.46 3.68 9.83
N GLU A 31 8.78 4.94 9.49
CA GLU A 31 8.83 5.41 8.11
C GLU A 31 9.99 4.76 7.32
N GLU A 32 11.16 4.58 7.92
CA GLU A 32 12.28 3.85 7.33
C GLU A 32 11.99 2.36 7.15
N GLU A 33 11.36 1.71 8.13
CA GLU A 33 10.94 0.31 8.04
C GLU A 33 9.84 0.13 6.97
N PHE A 34 8.90 1.08 6.87
CA PHE A 34 7.89 1.10 5.81
C PHE A 34 8.52 1.32 4.43
N ARG A 35 9.48 2.25 4.30
CA ARG A 35 10.24 2.45 3.06
C ARG A 35 11.05 1.22 2.67
N ALA A 36 11.70 0.57 3.62
CA ALA A 36 12.46 -0.66 3.38
C ALA A 36 11.53 -1.81 2.95
N LEU A 37 10.36 -1.93 3.57
CA LEU A 37 9.34 -2.89 3.19
C LEU A 37 8.82 -2.61 1.77
N VAL A 38 8.41 -1.38 1.48
CA VAL A 38 7.98 -0.94 0.15
C VAL A 38 9.08 -1.17 -0.89
N ALA A 39 10.34 -0.88 -0.58
CA ALA A 39 11.47 -1.15 -1.47
C ALA A 39 11.67 -2.65 -1.72
N SER A 40 11.46 -3.51 -0.71
CA SER A 40 11.51 -4.96 -0.89
C SER A 40 10.41 -5.50 -1.82
N PHE A 41 9.24 -4.86 -1.83
CA PHE A 41 8.14 -5.17 -2.75
C PHE A 41 8.26 -4.45 -4.10
N GLY A 42 8.96 -3.31 -4.17
CA GLY A 42 9.14 -2.54 -5.40
C GLY A 42 9.77 -3.38 -6.51
N GLY A 43 10.77 -4.20 -6.17
CA GLY A 43 11.36 -5.16 -7.10
C GLY A 43 10.39 -6.24 -7.59
N LEU A 44 9.35 -6.59 -6.83
CA LEU A 44 8.34 -7.57 -7.24
C LEU A 44 7.39 -7.00 -8.30
N PHE A 45 7.16 -5.67 -8.27
CA PHE A 45 6.31 -4.97 -9.24
C PHE A 45 7.09 -4.42 -10.45
N ASP A 46 8.40 -4.17 -10.30
CA ASP A 46 9.27 -3.70 -11.37
C ASP A 46 9.80 -4.84 -12.27
N THR A 47 9.84 -6.10 -11.81
CA THR A 47 10.27 -7.25 -12.64
C THR A 47 9.23 -7.74 -13.66
N GLU A 48 8.12 -7.02 -13.82
CA GLU A 48 7.20 -7.26 -14.92
C GLU A 48 7.83 -6.64 -16.18
N GLU A 49 8.73 -7.39 -16.83
CA GLU A 49 9.04 -7.26 -18.27
C GLU A 49 7.74 -7.56 -19.04
N ARG A 50 6.83 -6.59 -18.95
CA ARG A 50 5.45 -6.62 -19.40
C ARG A 50 5.40 -6.92 -20.88
N GLY A 51 4.76 -8.03 -21.22
CA GLY A 51 4.22 -8.20 -22.56
C GLY A 51 3.45 -6.93 -22.94
N VAL A 52 3.56 -6.54 -24.20
CA VAL A 52 2.94 -5.31 -24.67
C VAL A 52 1.42 -5.48 -24.59
N ASP A 53 0.78 -4.56 -23.87
CA ASP A 53 -0.68 -4.45 -23.86
C ASP A 53 -1.20 -4.38 -25.30
N LYS A 54 -2.24 -5.19 -25.61
CA LYS A 54 -2.88 -5.12 -26.92
C LYS A 54 -3.48 -3.73 -27.11
N GLU A 55 -3.36 -3.19 -28.32
CA GLU A 55 -4.00 -1.92 -28.66
C GLU A 55 -5.52 -2.01 -28.42
N GLY A 56 -6.05 -1.09 -27.62
CA GLY A 56 -7.48 -1.07 -27.27
C GLY A 56 -7.90 -1.99 -26.11
N CYS A 57 -6.98 -2.66 -25.42
CA CYS A 57 -7.32 -3.44 -24.24
C CYS A 57 -7.90 -2.58 -23.11
N ARG A 58 -8.73 -3.20 -22.27
CA ARG A 58 -9.38 -2.63 -21.11
C ARG A 58 -8.49 -2.79 -19.89
N LYS A 59 -8.18 -1.66 -19.23
CA LYS A 59 -7.43 -1.62 -17.97
C LYS A 59 -8.25 -2.20 -16.81
N LEU A 60 -7.63 -2.31 -15.64
CA LEU A 60 -8.29 -2.70 -14.38
C LEU A 60 -9.60 -1.93 -14.17
N PHE A 61 -10.68 -2.65 -13.86
CA PHE A 61 -12.06 -2.18 -13.73
C PHE A 61 -12.75 -1.70 -15.02
N GLY A 62 -12.11 -1.84 -16.19
CA GLY A 62 -12.77 -1.62 -17.48
C GLY A 62 -13.80 -2.70 -17.79
N GLY A 63 -14.94 -2.32 -18.37
CA GLY A 63 -15.98 -3.27 -18.77
C GLY A 63 -15.50 -4.22 -19.88
N CYS A 64 -15.85 -5.50 -19.78
CA CYS A 64 -15.41 -6.55 -20.69
C CYS A 64 -16.55 -7.52 -21.05
N VAL A 65 -16.40 -8.24 -22.15
CA VAL A 65 -17.26 -9.36 -22.54
C VAL A 65 -16.52 -10.69 -22.32
N GLY A 66 -15.20 -10.70 -22.52
CA GLY A 66 -14.33 -11.85 -22.25
C GLY A 66 -12.90 -11.45 -21.89
N ASP A 67 -12.07 -12.43 -21.54
CA ASP A 67 -10.68 -12.21 -21.11
C ASP A 67 -9.82 -11.51 -22.17
N GLY A 68 -10.14 -11.70 -23.46
CA GLY A 68 -9.41 -11.09 -24.57
C GLY A 68 -9.53 -9.57 -24.66
N ASP A 69 -10.54 -8.99 -24.00
CA ASP A 69 -10.73 -7.54 -23.94
C ASP A 69 -9.79 -6.88 -22.93
N CYS A 70 -9.31 -7.63 -21.94
CA CYS A 70 -8.52 -7.10 -20.84
C CYS A 70 -7.04 -6.97 -21.21
N CYS A 71 -6.36 -6.00 -20.60
CA CYS A 71 -4.92 -5.82 -20.74
C CYS A 71 -4.14 -6.98 -20.10
N LEU A 72 -2.80 -6.98 -20.24
CA LEU A 72 -1.98 -8.04 -19.67
C LEU A 72 -2.20 -8.14 -18.15
N HIS A 73 -2.12 -9.36 -17.61
CA HIS A 73 -2.36 -9.68 -16.19
C HIS A 73 -3.79 -9.42 -15.70
N LEU A 74 -4.72 -9.19 -16.62
CA LEU A 74 -6.13 -8.98 -16.32
C LEU A 74 -6.99 -10.04 -17.03
N GLY A 75 -8.12 -10.34 -16.41
CA GLY A 75 -9.12 -11.26 -16.92
C GLY A 75 -10.51 -10.73 -16.59
N CYS A 76 -11.47 -11.09 -17.43
CA CYS A 76 -12.84 -10.62 -17.33
C CYS A 76 -13.59 -11.37 -16.23
N LYS A 77 -13.89 -10.66 -15.14
CA LYS A 77 -14.72 -11.19 -14.06
C LYS A 77 -16.18 -10.97 -14.41
N THR A 78 -16.81 -12.03 -14.91
CA THR A 78 -18.25 -12.07 -15.21
C THR A 78 -19.13 -12.25 -13.96
N ARG A 79 -18.52 -12.60 -12.83
CA ARG A 79 -19.23 -12.72 -11.56
C ARG A 79 -19.59 -11.32 -11.07
N LYS A 80 -20.90 -11.06 -10.96
CA LYS A 80 -21.46 -9.86 -10.36
C LYS A 80 -21.12 -9.83 -8.87
N LEU A 81 -20.11 -9.06 -8.49
CA LEU A 81 -19.81 -8.73 -7.10
C LEU A 81 -20.15 -7.25 -6.89
N PRO A 82 -20.96 -6.87 -5.89
CA PRO A 82 -21.14 -5.47 -5.53
C PRO A 82 -19.78 -4.79 -5.33
N PRO A 83 -19.52 -3.60 -5.90
CA PRO A 83 -20.43 -2.71 -6.63
C PRO A 83 -20.53 -2.97 -8.15
N PHE A 84 -19.79 -3.91 -8.71
CA PHE A 84 -19.74 -4.20 -10.13
C PHE A 84 -20.91 -5.09 -10.57
N ALA A 85 -21.94 -4.46 -11.13
CA ALA A 85 -23.08 -5.16 -11.73
C ALA A 85 -22.74 -5.77 -13.12
N ASP A 86 -21.78 -5.16 -13.81
CA ASP A 86 -21.32 -5.56 -15.14
C ASP A 86 -19.95 -6.25 -15.07
N PRO A 87 -19.66 -7.16 -16.00
CA PRO A 87 -18.35 -7.80 -16.06
C PRO A 87 -17.23 -6.78 -16.23
N TYR A 88 -16.15 -6.96 -15.49
CA TYR A 88 -15.02 -6.04 -15.47
C TYR A 88 -13.69 -6.78 -15.48
N CYS A 89 -12.66 -6.13 -16.03
CA CYS A 89 -11.30 -6.63 -16.00
C CYS A 89 -10.76 -6.52 -14.57
N ALA A 90 -10.41 -7.67 -13.97
CA ALA A 90 -9.71 -7.73 -12.70
C ALA A 90 -8.42 -8.50 -12.86
N TRP A 91 -7.50 -8.36 -11.91
CA TRP A 91 -6.25 -9.11 -11.93
C TRP A 91 -6.53 -10.61 -12.08
N ASP A 92 -5.93 -11.26 -13.08
CA ASP A 92 -6.16 -12.67 -13.38
C ASP A 92 -5.28 -13.62 -12.56
N TRP A 93 -4.40 -13.07 -11.71
CA TRP A 93 -3.40 -13.78 -10.92
C TRP A 93 -2.34 -14.51 -11.75
N THR A 94 -2.24 -14.22 -13.05
CA THR A 94 -1.14 -14.73 -13.85
C THR A 94 0.05 -13.81 -13.69
N PHE A 95 1.06 -14.26 -12.95
CA PHE A 95 2.37 -13.63 -12.92
C PHE A 95 3.22 -14.27 -14.02
N GLY A 96 3.06 -13.79 -15.24
CA GLY A 96 3.82 -14.25 -16.41
C GLY A 96 3.14 -15.37 -17.19
N ARG A 97 2.59 -15.01 -18.36
CA ARG A 97 2.47 -15.94 -19.50
C ARG A 97 3.40 -15.43 -20.60
N LYS A 98 4.28 -16.33 -21.05
CA LYS A 98 5.18 -16.14 -22.19
C LYS A 98 4.46 -15.66 -23.43
#